data_AF-T0RTB2-F1
#
_entry.id   AF-T0RTB2-F1
#
_cell.length_a   1.000
_cell.length_b   1.000
_cell.length_c   1.000
_cell.angle_alpha   90.00
_cell.angle_beta   90.00
_cell.angle_gamma   90.00
#
_symmetry.space_group_name_H-M   'P 1'
#
loop_
_entity.id
_entity.type
_entity.pdbx_description
1 polymer ?
#
loop_
_entity_poly.entity_id
_entity_poly.type
_entity_poly.pdbx_seq_one_letter_code
_entity_poly.pdbx_strand_id
1 'polypeptide(L)'
;MTSRSAMLHVLVLLVAFMASAHAASSFIFDMDTAVEEECFLENLDARSSQNKLLFRFEILEPTTYDAVDVAIRSPTGRIVESWNKTTRAHTSQAVRESGVYHFCFSKLPASSRRITVSYAFDFLSVGSRIMTSYPASITTIEKSDPTKSTYSDMIAETTAGKPTKMAFVEFSLAGVSKGLVGEKTRIMLSFSVEYTSQLSMDMTLSHVKGGLKHPMSWESMEHHVESFQASILQGARAETGGILSFDVTDLVSDTLRTGGQSLAFSVQCDEDASARLSGMVGSPVDHWPIITYEEIGLHVMVEIAAFKTRVWDLKGQLSSILQNERSSRNVAESANSSVFSMNIIVNVVLVAMGVAQVFYVRKLLGSGY
;
A
#
# COMPACT_ATOMS: atom_id res chain seq x y z
N MET A 1 -46.76 -34.85 -3.26
CA MET A 1 -46.18 -33.77 -2.43
C MET A 1 -44.72 -34.00 -2.01
N THR A 2 -44.16 -35.19 -2.17
CA THR A 2 -42.79 -35.53 -1.71
C THR A 2 -41.66 -35.09 -2.67
N SER A 3 -41.89 -35.10 -3.98
CA SER A 3 -40.86 -34.75 -4.99
C SER A 3 -40.51 -33.25 -5.04
N ARG A 4 -41.49 -32.35 -4.86
CA ARG A 4 -41.25 -30.89 -4.82
C ARG A 4 -40.46 -30.46 -3.58
N SER A 5 -40.68 -31.11 -2.44
CA SER A 5 -39.93 -30.84 -1.22
C SER A 5 -38.46 -31.25 -1.38
N ALA A 6 -38.19 -32.44 -1.92
CA ALA A 6 -36.84 -32.92 -2.16
C ALA A 6 -36.04 -32.01 -3.11
N MET A 7 -36.68 -31.52 -4.19
CA MET A 7 -36.04 -30.61 -5.13
C MET A 7 -35.71 -29.24 -4.50
N LEU A 8 -36.56 -28.75 -3.61
CA LEU A 8 -36.33 -27.51 -2.86
C LEU A 8 -35.16 -27.65 -1.87
N HIS A 9 -35.05 -28.81 -1.20
CA HIS A 9 -33.96 -29.08 -0.26
C HIS A 9 -32.61 -29.21 -0.97
N VAL A 10 -32.60 -29.84 -2.16
CA VAL A 10 -31.40 -29.93 -3.01
C VAL A 10 -30.98 -28.55 -3.51
N LEU A 11 -31.93 -27.69 -3.91
CA LEU A 11 -31.63 -26.32 -4.35
C LEU A 11 -31.07 -25.47 -3.21
N VAL A 12 -31.63 -25.57 -2.01
CA VAL A 12 -31.13 -24.85 -0.81
C VAL A 12 -29.73 -25.33 -0.43
N LEU A 13 -29.47 -26.64 -0.50
CA LEU A 13 -28.14 -27.21 -0.29
C LEU A 13 -27.13 -26.72 -1.34
N LEU A 14 -27.53 -26.60 -2.61
CA LEU A 14 -26.66 -26.14 -3.69
C LEU A 14 -26.33 -24.64 -3.57
N VAL A 15 -27.30 -23.82 -3.14
CA VAL A 15 -27.09 -22.40 -2.86
C VAL A 15 -26.20 -22.20 -1.62
N ALA A 16 -26.38 -23.02 -0.58
CA ALA A 16 -25.51 -23.01 0.60
C ALA A 16 -24.07 -23.45 0.26
N PHE A 17 -23.90 -24.41 -0.66
CA PHE A 17 -22.58 -24.86 -1.11
C PHE A 17 -21.89 -23.79 -1.98
N MET A 18 -22.63 -23.06 -2.83
CA MET A 18 -22.08 -21.96 -3.64
C MET A 18 -21.74 -20.70 -2.82
N ALA A 19 -22.33 -20.53 -1.63
CA ALA A 19 -22.00 -19.43 -0.72
C ALA A 19 -20.62 -19.62 -0.02
N SER A 20 -19.96 -20.76 -0.21
CA SER A 20 -18.65 -21.06 0.40
C SER A 20 -17.44 -20.62 -0.43
N ALA A 21 -17.61 -19.70 -1.39
CA ALA A 21 -16.54 -19.31 -2.31
C ALA A 21 -16.09 -17.84 -2.12
N HIS A 22 -15.23 -17.61 -1.13
CA HIS A 22 -13.98 -16.80 -1.18
C HIS A 22 -13.62 -16.39 0.26
N ALA A 23 -12.66 -17.10 0.85
CA ALA A 23 -12.03 -16.69 2.09
C ALA A 23 -11.07 -15.52 1.81
N ALA A 24 -11.60 -14.30 1.77
CA ALA A 24 -10.79 -13.17 2.22
C ALA A 24 -10.64 -13.32 3.73
N SER A 25 -9.41 -13.30 4.24
CA SER A 25 -9.17 -13.41 5.68
C SER A 25 -9.55 -12.06 6.32
N SER A 26 -10.81 -11.95 6.72
CA SER A 26 -11.29 -10.87 7.56
C SER A 26 -11.40 -11.36 8.99
N PHE A 27 -10.81 -10.62 9.91
CA PHE A 27 -10.80 -10.94 11.33
C PHE A 27 -11.40 -9.77 12.10
N ILE A 28 -12.12 -10.11 13.17
CA ILE A 28 -12.70 -9.17 14.10
C ILE A 28 -12.17 -9.53 15.48
N PHE A 29 -11.64 -8.55 16.19
CA PHE A 29 -11.09 -8.73 17.52
C PHE A 29 -11.39 -7.51 18.38
N ASP A 30 -11.30 -7.68 19.69
CA ASP A 30 -11.57 -6.64 20.68
C ASP A 30 -10.29 -6.22 21.37
N MET A 31 -10.10 -4.91 21.51
CA MET A 31 -8.98 -4.32 22.24
C MET A 31 -9.48 -3.65 23.52
N ASP A 32 -9.08 -4.20 24.66
CA ASP A 32 -9.49 -3.71 25.98
C ASP A 32 -8.41 -2.84 26.65
N THR A 33 -7.14 -3.21 26.50
CA THR A 33 -5.98 -2.55 27.12
C THR A 33 -5.35 -1.54 26.16
N ALA A 34 -5.00 -0.34 26.66
CA ALA A 34 -4.45 0.75 25.83
C ALA A 34 -2.92 0.71 25.66
N VAL A 35 -2.25 -0.29 26.22
CA VAL A 35 -0.77 -0.35 26.30
C VAL A 35 -0.20 -1.56 25.56
N GLU A 36 -1.04 -2.53 25.20
CA GLU A 36 -0.58 -3.71 24.48
C GLU A 36 -0.74 -3.50 22.97
N GLU A 37 0.38 -3.71 22.25
CA GLU A 37 0.37 -3.81 20.79
C GLU A 37 -0.08 -5.24 20.44
N GLU A 38 -1.21 -5.36 19.74
CA GLU A 38 -1.70 -6.64 19.23
C GLU A 38 -1.23 -6.80 17.78
N CYS A 39 -0.37 -7.80 17.54
CA CYS A 39 0.17 -8.08 16.21
C CYS A 39 -0.36 -9.41 15.66
N PHE A 40 -0.86 -9.36 14.42
CA PHE A 40 -1.23 -10.54 13.65
C PHE A 40 -0.14 -10.85 12.63
N LEU A 41 0.22 -12.13 12.52
CA LEU A 41 1.33 -12.59 11.70
C LEU A 41 0.83 -13.31 10.45
N GLU A 42 1.29 -12.88 9.28
CA GLU A 42 1.00 -13.57 8.02
C GLU A 42 2.30 -13.89 7.30
N ASN A 43 2.46 -15.13 6.88
CA ASN A 43 3.61 -15.55 6.10
C ASN A 43 3.35 -15.31 4.61
N LEU A 44 4.09 -14.39 4.00
CA LEU A 44 3.96 -14.02 2.60
C LEU A 44 5.10 -14.60 1.79
N ASP A 45 4.79 -15.03 0.57
CA ASP A 45 5.80 -15.54 -0.35
C ASP A 45 5.87 -14.63 -1.58
N ALA A 46 6.89 -13.77 -1.59
CA ALA A 46 7.12 -12.77 -2.61
C ALA A 46 7.67 -13.39 -3.91
N ARG A 47 6.85 -14.17 -4.61
CA ARG A 47 7.25 -14.95 -5.80
C ARG A 47 7.29 -14.17 -7.10
N SER A 48 6.90 -12.90 -7.13
CA SER A 48 6.84 -12.08 -8.36
C SER A 48 7.13 -10.59 -8.10
N SER A 49 7.50 -9.81 -9.11
CA SER A 49 7.64 -8.36 -9.00
C SER A 49 6.30 -7.65 -8.77
N GLN A 50 5.20 -8.29 -9.17
CA GLN A 50 3.85 -7.74 -9.10
C GLN A 50 3.10 -8.15 -7.83
N ASN A 51 3.79 -8.64 -6.78
CA ASN A 51 3.09 -9.00 -5.56
C ASN A 51 2.51 -7.76 -4.89
N LYS A 52 1.25 -7.86 -4.47
CA LYS A 52 0.57 -6.81 -3.73
C LYS A 52 -0.01 -7.34 -2.43
N LEU A 53 0.26 -6.63 -1.36
CA LEU A 53 -0.42 -6.75 -0.09
C LEU A 53 -1.57 -5.76 -0.08
N LEU A 54 -2.79 -6.28 0.06
CA LEU A 54 -3.99 -5.50 0.25
C LEU A 54 -4.35 -5.56 1.73
N PHE A 55 -4.39 -4.39 2.37
CA PHE A 55 -4.70 -4.31 3.79
C PHE A 55 -5.77 -3.26 4.02
N ARG A 56 -6.70 -3.56 4.91
CA ARG A 56 -7.70 -2.60 5.37
C ARG A 56 -8.08 -2.90 6.81
N PHE A 57 -8.38 -1.86 7.55
CA PHE A 57 -8.94 -1.98 8.88
C PHE A 57 -9.97 -0.89 9.14
N GLU A 58 -10.86 -1.17 10.08
CA GLU A 58 -11.84 -0.23 10.60
C GLU A 58 -12.20 -0.58 12.04
N ILE A 59 -12.39 0.44 12.87
CA ILE A 59 -13.06 0.30 14.16
C ILE A 59 -14.56 0.13 13.88
N LEU A 60 -15.15 -0.93 14.42
CA LEU A 60 -16.59 -1.16 14.37
C LEU A 60 -17.28 -0.24 15.37
N GLU A 61 -18.28 0.52 14.90
CA GLU A 61 -19.09 1.44 15.71
C GLU A 61 -18.26 2.42 16.58
N PRO A 62 -17.35 3.21 15.98
CA PRO A 62 -16.45 4.09 16.70
C PRO A 62 -17.21 5.27 17.32
N THR A 63 -16.79 5.67 18.52
CA THR A 63 -17.12 6.94 19.14
C THR A 63 -16.18 8.05 18.66
N THR A 64 -16.47 9.31 19.01
CA THR A 64 -15.68 10.49 18.59
C THR A 64 -14.20 10.44 19.01
N TYR A 65 -13.87 9.70 20.06
CA TYR A 65 -12.51 9.63 20.63
C TYR A 65 -11.80 8.31 20.31
N ASP A 66 -12.48 7.37 19.66
CA ASP A 66 -11.89 6.10 19.29
C ASP A 66 -10.91 6.27 18.15
N ALA A 67 -9.73 5.72 18.32
CA ALA A 67 -8.68 5.69 17.32
C ALA A 67 -7.68 4.58 17.66
N VAL A 68 -7.00 4.08 16.63
CA VAL A 68 -5.90 3.12 16.73
C VAL A 68 -4.69 3.64 15.99
N ASP A 69 -3.51 3.28 16.50
CA ASP A 69 -2.27 3.33 15.74
C ASP A 69 -2.07 1.95 15.08
N VAL A 70 -1.76 1.94 13.79
CA VAL A 70 -1.61 0.71 13.01
C VAL A 70 -0.32 0.75 12.24
N ALA A 71 0.45 -0.34 12.26
CA ALA A 71 1.69 -0.45 11.51
C ALA A 71 1.82 -1.82 10.84
N ILE A 72 2.26 -1.82 9.59
CA ILE A 72 2.65 -3.02 8.85
C ILE A 72 4.17 -3.10 8.90
N ARG A 73 4.68 -4.19 9.47
CA ARG A 73 6.13 -4.44 9.57
C ARG A 73 6.53 -5.59 8.67
N SER A 74 7.60 -5.40 7.91
CA SER A 74 8.20 -6.45 7.08
C SER A 74 8.87 -7.53 7.93
N PRO A 75 9.27 -8.68 7.35
CA PRO A 75 10.02 -9.72 8.06
C PRO A 75 11.36 -9.22 8.63
N THR A 76 11.93 -8.19 8.01
CA THR A 76 13.15 -7.51 8.49
C THR A 76 12.88 -6.45 9.57
N GLY A 77 11.62 -6.24 9.96
CA GLY A 77 11.20 -5.27 10.97
C GLY A 77 11.04 -3.83 10.48
N ARG A 78 11.20 -3.60 9.17
CA ARG A 78 11.00 -2.27 8.56
C ARG A 78 9.52 -1.92 8.54
N ILE A 79 9.19 -0.67 8.87
CA ILE A 79 7.83 -0.16 8.72
C ILE A 79 7.56 0.00 7.22
N VAL A 80 6.61 -0.76 6.72
CA VAL A 80 6.16 -0.74 5.33
C VAL A 80 5.15 0.38 5.13
N GLU A 81 4.22 0.51 6.08
CA GLU A 81 3.19 1.56 6.11
C GLU A 81 2.73 1.73 7.56
N SER A 82 2.38 2.95 7.97
CA SER A 82 1.82 3.21 9.30
C SER A 82 0.78 4.33 9.31
N TRP A 83 -0.17 4.20 10.22
CA TRP A 83 -1.24 5.16 10.46
C TRP A 83 -1.30 5.51 11.93
N ASN A 84 -1.33 6.81 12.23
CA ASN A 84 -1.39 7.32 13.59
C ASN A 84 -2.74 7.96 13.87
N LYS A 85 -3.36 7.61 15.00
CA LYS A 85 -4.65 8.12 15.46
C LYS A 85 -5.74 8.04 14.38
N THR A 86 -5.95 6.83 13.86
CA THR A 86 -6.88 6.59 12.76
C THR A 86 -7.99 5.63 13.16
N THR A 87 -9.18 5.81 12.59
CA THR A 87 -10.33 4.92 12.82
C THR A 87 -10.47 3.87 11.72
N ARG A 88 -9.92 4.15 10.54
CA ARG A 88 -9.95 3.29 9.37
C ARG A 88 -8.88 3.70 8.37
N ALA A 89 -8.36 2.73 7.65
CA ALA A 89 -7.56 2.96 6.45
C ALA A 89 -7.62 1.74 5.54
N HIS A 90 -7.22 1.94 4.28
CA HIS A 90 -6.92 0.85 3.37
C HIS A 90 -5.69 1.25 2.54
N THR A 91 -4.91 0.26 2.13
CA THR A 91 -3.76 0.45 1.25
C THR A 91 -3.54 -0.78 0.38
N SER A 92 -2.85 -0.57 -0.74
CA SER A 92 -2.26 -1.63 -1.55
C SER A 92 -0.76 -1.36 -1.68
N GLN A 93 0.07 -2.23 -1.12
CA GLN A 93 1.52 -2.06 -1.14
C GLN A 93 2.20 -3.16 -1.95
N ALA A 94 3.22 -2.80 -2.74
CA ALA A 94 4.05 -3.78 -3.41
C ALA A 94 4.95 -4.52 -2.40
N VAL A 95 5.06 -5.85 -2.53
CA VAL A 95 5.78 -6.73 -1.59
C VAL A 95 7.00 -7.37 -2.25
N ARG A 96 8.17 -7.24 -1.60
CA ARG A 96 9.46 -7.74 -2.10
C ARG A 96 10.08 -8.85 -1.26
N GLU A 97 9.86 -8.81 0.06
CA GLU A 97 10.44 -9.75 1.02
C GLU A 97 9.48 -10.92 1.21
N SER A 98 9.99 -12.15 1.11
CA SER A 98 9.26 -13.32 1.60
C SER A 98 9.48 -13.46 3.10
N GLY A 99 8.44 -13.85 3.83
CA GLY A 99 8.52 -14.13 5.26
C GLY A 99 7.31 -13.61 6.03
N VAL A 100 7.47 -13.52 7.34
CA VAL A 100 6.39 -13.19 8.27
C VAL A 100 6.23 -11.69 8.41
N TYR A 101 5.13 -11.16 7.88
CA TYR A 101 4.70 -9.78 8.07
C TYR A 101 3.88 -9.66 9.35
N HIS A 102 4.02 -8.52 10.03
CA HIS A 102 3.28 -8.22 11.25
C HIS A 102 2.33 -7.06 11.02
N PHE A 103 1.04 -7.26 11.30
CA PHE A 103 0.01 -6.24 11.30
C PHE A 103 -0.31 -5.89 12.74
N CYS A 104 0.25 -4.79 13.21
CA CYS A 104 0.22 -4.41 14.61
C CYS A 104 -0.77 -3.28 14.86
N PHE A 105 -1.57 -3.41 15.90
CA PHE A 105 -2.60 -2.46 16.32
C PHE A 105 -2.33 -2.03 17.76
N SER A 106 -2.38 -0.73 18.02
CA SER A 106 -2.25 -0.16 19.37
C SER A 106 -3.43 0.76 19.65
N LYS A 107 -4.14 0.51 20.75
CA LYS A 107 -5.30 1.31 21.16
C LYS A 107 -4.83 2.57 21.89
N LEU A 108 -5.36 3.74 21.52
CA LEU A 108 -5.00 4.97 22.22
C LEU A 108 -5.64 5.03 23.62
N PRO A 109 -4.96 5.61 24.63
CA PRO A 109 -5.51 5.76 25.98
C PRO A 109 -6.79 6.60 26.06
N ALA A 110 -7.00 7.50 25.11
CA ALA A 110 -8.19 8.36 25.03
C ALA A 110 -9.42 7.66 24.44
N SER A 111 -9.24 6.46 23.85
CA SER A 111 -10.33 5.69 23.25
C SER A 111 -11.15 4.95 24.31
N SER A 112 -12.29 4.42 23.87
CA SER A 112 -13.23 3.68 24.69
C SER A 112 -12.56 2.50 25.42
N ARG A 113 -13.19 2.10 26.52
CA ARG A 113 -12.71 0.98 27.35
C ARG A 113 -12.48 -0.27 26.50
N ARG A 114 -13.43 -0.56 25.60
CA ARG A 114 -13.34 -1.62 24.60
C ARG A 114 -13.62 -1.01 23.23
N ILE A 115 -12.78 -1.34 22.26
CA ILE A 115 -13.04 -1.08 20.85
C ILE A 115 -12.96 -2.41 20.10
N THR A 116 -13.82 -2.57 19.11
CA THR A 116 -13.79 -3.76 18.25
C THR A 116 -13.22 -3.37 16.91
N VAL A 117 -12.16 -4.04 16.47
CA VAL A 117 -11.47 -3.76 15.20
C VAL A 117 -11.76 -4.89 14.23
N SER A 118 -12.18 -4.52 13.03
CA SER A 118 -12.28 -5.42 11.88
C SER A 118 -11.13 -5.10 10.94
N TYR A 119 -10.26 -6.07 10.69
CA TYR A 119 -9.27 -5.96 9.63
C TYR A 119 -9.46 -7.05 8.59
N ALA A 120 -9.07 -6.77 7.36
CA ALA A 120 -8.98 -7.77 6.33
C ALA A 120 -7.66 -7.61 5.58
N PHE A 121 -7.08 -8.74 5.25
CA PHE A 121 -5.85 -8.84 4.52
C PHE A 121 -6.06 -9.73 3.29
N ASP A 122 -5.36 -9.41 2.22
CA ASP A 122 -5.28 -10.24 1.04
C ASP A 122 -3.90 -10.11 0.39
N PHE A 123 -3.39 -11.22 -0.14
CA PHE A 123 -2.11 -11.27 -0.83
C PHE A 123 -2.32 -11.67 -2.28
N LEU A 124 -1.93 -10.77 -3.19
CA LEU A 124 -1.92 -11.05 -4.60
C LEU A 124 -0.50 -11.37 -5.02
N SER A 125 -0.25 -12.58 -5.47
CA SER A 125 0.97 -12.93 -6.18
C SER A 125 0.60 -13.35 -7.60
N VAL A 126 1.19 -12.68 -8.60
CA VAL A 126 0.87 -12.90 -10.01
C VAL A 126 2.12 -13.34 -10.75
N GLY A 127 2.08 -14.54 -11.31
CA GLY A 127 3.22 -15.12 -11.99
C GLY A 127 4.19 -15.82 -11.03
N SER A 128 5.26 -16.34 -11.60
CA SER A 128 6.29 -17.06 -10.85
C SER A 128 7.66 -16.59 -11.30
N ARG A 129 8.46 -16.12 -10.35
CA ARG A 129 9.88 -15.84 -10.51
C ARG A 129 10.60 -17.16 -10.75
N ILE A 130 11.25 -17.25 -11.90
CA ILE A 130 12.04 -18.40 -12.31
C ILE A 130 13.50 -18.20 -11.89
N MET A 131 14.00 -16.97 -12.00
CA MET A 131 15.39 -16.62 -11.71
C MET A 131 15.51 -15.17 -11.26
N THR A 132 16.52 -14.88 -10.44
CA THR A 132 16.93 -13.53 -10.07
C THR A 132 18.39 -13.33 -10.46
N SER A 133 18.70 -12.24 -11.15
CA SER A 133 20.06 -11.76 -11.34
C SER A 133 20.33 -10.63 -10.37
N TYR A 134 21.42 -10.77 -9.61
CA TYR A 134 21.92 -9.73 -8.73
C TYR A 134 22.91 -8.81 -9.47
N PRO A 135 23.03 -7.55 -9.05
CA PRO A 135 23.94 -6.60 -9.66
C PRO A 135 25.39 -7.03 -9.44
N ALA A 136 26.21 -6.84 -10.47
CA ALA A 136 27.65 -7.00 -10.39
C ALA A 136 28.30 -5.78 -9.71
N SER A 137 27.75 -4.59 -9.95
CA SER A 137 28.19 -3.36 -9.29
C SER A 137 27.06 -2.32 -9.21
N ILE A 138 27.17 -1.44 -8.22
CA ILE A 138 26.39 -0.22 -8.10
C ILE A 138 27.34 0.96 -7.93
N THR A 139 26.96 2.13 -8.42
CA THR A 139 27.80 3.33 -8.28
C THR A 139 26.94 4.59 -8.30
N THR A 140 27.23 5.52 -7.41
CA THR A 140 26.75 6.91 -7.49
C THR A 140 27.91 7.81 -7.87
N ILE A 141 27.69 8.66 -8.86
CA ILE A 141 28.62 9.74 -9.25
C ILE A 141 27.97 11.08 -8.95
N GLU A 142 28.80 12.07 -8.65
CA GLU A 142 28.36 13.41 -8.27
C GLU A 142 29.13 14.48 -9.03
N LYS A 143 28.43 15.53 -9.47
CA LYS A 143 29.02 16.64 -10.21
C LYS A 143 29.95 17.51 -9.37
N SER A 144 29.69 17.61 -8.06
CA SER A 144 30.48 18.41 -7.12
C SER A 144 31.86 17.81 -6.84
N ASP A 145 31.99 16.48 -6.94
CA ASP A 145 33.25 15.74 -6.84
C ASP A 145 33.40 14.81 -8.07
N PRO A 146 33.74 15.37 -9.25
CA PRO A 146 33.59 14.69 -10.53
C PRO A 146 34.57 13.52 -10.73
N THR A 147 35.55 13.39 -9.84
CA THR A 147 36.58 12.34 -9.89
C THR A 147 36.30 11.17 -8.96
N LYS A 148 35.38 11.31 -8.01
CA LYS A 148 35.06 10.27 -7.02
C LYS A 148 33.72 9.61 -7.31
N SER A 149 33.61 8.38 -6.81
CA SER A 149 32.41 7.55 -6.90
C SER A 149 32.13 6.89 -5.56
N THR A 150 30.84 6.72 -5.27
CA THR A 150 30.34 6.03 -4.08
C THR A 150 29.76 4.68 -4.50
N TYR A 151 30.18 3.59 -3.87
CA TYR A 151 29.78 2.22 -4.22
C TYR A 151 28.85 1.57 -3.17
N SER A 152 28.50 2.29 -2.10
CA SER A 152 27.62 1.81 -1.04
C SER A 152 26.15 2.09 -1.33
N ASP A 153 25.87 3.30 -1.81
CA ASP A 153 24.53 3.86 -1.91
C ASP A 153 24.21 4.25 -3.35
N MET A 154 22.93 4.17 -3.69
CA MET A 154 22.41 4.61 -4.98
C MET A 154 21.60 5.89 -4.78
N ILE A 155 22.16 7.04 -5.17
CA ILE A 155 21.53 8.35 -4.98
C ILE A 155 21.34 9.02 -6.34
N ALA A 156 20.11 9.48 -6.58
CA ALA A 156 19.76 10.32 -7.72
C ALA A 156 19.35 11.69 -7.20
N GLU A 157 19.87 12.75 -7.83
CA GLU A 157 19.53 14.12 -7.48
C GLU A 157 19.54 14.99 -8.74
N THR A 158 18.49 15.77 -8.91
CA THR A 158 18.32 16.71 -10.02
C THR A 158 18.05 18.10 -9.43
N THR A 159 18.71 19.11 -9.99
CA THR A 159 18.56 20.51 -9.56
C THR A 159 18.56 21.41 -10.78
N ALA A 160 17.57 22.31 -10.87
CA ALA A 160 17.33 23.17 -12.02
C ALA A 160 17.25 22.38 -13.34
N GLY A 161 16.57 21.23 -13.32
CA GLY A 161 16.36 20.34 -14.46
C GLY A 161 17.61 19.62 -14.95
N LYS A 162 18.70 19.62 -14.18
CA LYS A 162 19.94 18.91 -14.51
C LYS A 162 20.33 17.94 -13.40
N PRO A 163 20.73 16.71 -13.72
CA PRO A 163 21.24 15.80 -12.71
C PRO A 163 22.50 16.39 -12.06
N THR A 164 22.58 16.32 -10.74
CA THR A 164 23.76 16.64 -9.93
C THR A 164 24.35 15.39 -9.31
N LYS A 165 23.53 14.36 -9.07
CA LYS A 165 23.94 12.99 -8.74
C LYS A 165 23.19 11.99 -9.62
N MET A 166 23.89 10.96 -10.06
CA MET A 166 23.30 9.87 -10.84
C MET A 166 23.72 8.53 -10.27
N ALA A 167 22.75 7.62 -10.12
CA ALA A 167 22.98 6.26 -9.69
C ALA A 167 23.10 5.35 -10.91
N PHE A 168 24.01 4.39 -10.85
CA PHE A 168 24.32 3.40 -11.87
C PHE A 168 24.27 2.01 -11.27
N VAL A 169 23.85 1.04 -12.07
CA VAL A 169 23.87 -0.37 -11.73
C VAL A 169 24.27 -1.18 -12.96
N GLU A 170 25.13 -2.16 -12.76
CA GLU A 170 25.50 -3.12 -13.80
C GLU A 170 25.08 -4.53 -13.38
N PHE A 171 24.51 -5.28 -14.31
CA PHE A 171 24.18 -6.68 -14.17
C PHE A 171 25.02 -7.50 -15.13
N SER A 172 25.58 -8.61 -14.62
CA SER A 172 26.15 -9.63 -15.49
C SER A 172 25.03 -10.55 -15.99
N LEU A 173 25.01 -10.77 -17.31
CA LEU A 173 24.17 -11.77 -17.96
C LEU A 173 24.92 -13.09 -18.18
N ALA A 174 26.15 -13.21 -17.66
CA ALA A 174 26.90 -14.45 -17.74
C ALA A 174 26.13 -15.59 -17.06
N GLY A 175 25.95 -16.71 -17.77
CA GLY A 175 25.20 -17.86 -17.28
C GLY A 175 23.69 -17.78 -17.48
N VAL A 176 23.14 -16.65 -17.97
CA VAL A 176 21.72 -16.55 -18.33
C VAL A 176 21.47 -17.25 -19.66
N SER A 177 20.65 -18.31 -19.63
CA SER A 177 20.30 -19.05 -20.84
C SER A 177 19.34 -18.26 -21.71
N LYS A 178 19.61 -18.20 -23.02
CA LYS A 178 18.67 -17.63 -24.02
C LYS A 178 17.31 -18.34 -24.01
N GLY A 179 17.28 -19.63 -23.64
CA GLY A 179 16.04 -20.41 -23.54
C GLY A 179 15.12 -19.99 -22.40
N LEU A 180 15.60 -19.20 -21.44
CA LEU A 180 14.77 -18.64 -20.37
C LEU A 180 13.85 -17.52 -20.88
N VAL A 181 14.20 -16.91 -22.01
CA VAL A 181 13.48 -15.80 -22.62
C VAL A 181 12.50 -16.35 -23.66
N GLY A 182 11.28 -16.66 -23.20
CA GLY A 182 10.15 -17.05 -24.05
C GLY A 182 9.14 -15.92 -24.24
N GLU A 183 8.07 -16.17 -25.00
CA GLU A 183 7.00 -15.20 -25.26
C GLU A 183 6.24 -14.76 -23.98
N LYS A 184 6.26 -15.60 -22.94
CA LYS A 184 5.58 -15.35 -21.65
C LYS A 184 6.51 -14.86 -20.55
N THR A 185 7.82 -14.82 -20.82
CA THR A 185 8.80 -14.35 -19.86
C THR A 185 8.79 -12.83 -19.84
N ARG A 186 8.61 -12.24 -18.67
CA ARG A 186 8.93 -10.83 -18.43
C ARG A 186 10.15 -10.72 -17.56
N ILE A 187 10.92 -9.68 -17.83
CA ILE A 187 12.17 -9.42 -17.14
C ILE A 187 12.02 -8.05 -16.50
N MET A 188 11.87 -8.04 -15.18
CA MET A 188 11.57 -6.83 -14.41
C MET A 188 12.83 -6.41 -13.65
N LEU A 189 13.27 -5.17 -13.85
CA LEU A 189 14.31 -4.55 -13.04
C LEU A 189 13.64 -3.78 -11.92
N SER A 190 14.04 -4.03 -10.67
CA SER A 190 13.41 -3.38 -9.52
C SER A 190 14.41 -2.84 -8.51
N PHE A 191 14.08 -1.69 -7.92
CA PHE A 191 14.86 -0.99 -6.89
C PHE A 191 13.99 -0.71 -5.67
N SER A 192 14.58 -0.85 -4.48
CA SER A 192 13.90 -0.43 -3.25
C SER A 192 14.17 1.05 -3.00
N VAL A 193 13.12 1.81 -2.70
CA VAL A 193 13.23 3.24 -2.41
C VAL A 193 13.33 3.42 -0.90
N GLU A 194 14.46 3.94 -0.43
CA GLU A 194 14.67 4.22 1.00
C GLU A 194 14.05 5.55 1.38
N TYR A 195 14.22 6.56 0.51
CA TYR A 195 13.81 7.92 0.79
C TYR A 195 13.58 8.70 -0.51
N THR A 196 12.57 9.58 -0.48
CA THR A 196 12.25 10.56 -1.51
C THR A 196 12.11 11.95 -0.86
N SER A 197 12.66 12.99 -1.48
CA SER A 197 12.54 14.37 -0.97
C SER A 197 11.13 14.97 -1.07
N GLN A 198 10.28 14.38 -1.91
CA GLN A 198 8.87 14.73 -2.08
C GLN A 198 8.01 13.50 -1.72
N LEU A 199 6.71 13.71 -1.42
CA LEU A 199 5.79 12.61 -1.10
C LEU A 199 5.77 11.53 -2.19
N SER A 200 5.83 11.98 -3.44
CA SER A 200 5.82 11.13 -4.61
C SER A 200 6.49 11.89 -5.75
N MET A 201 7.41 11.25 -6.47
CA MET A 201 8.16 11.88 -7.54
C MET A 201 8.38 10.91 -8.69
N ASP A 202 8.62 11.43 -9.90
CA ASP A 202 8.90 10.59 -11.05
C ASP A 202 10.41 10.37 -11.23
N MET A 203 10.79 9.11 -11.41
CA MET A 203 12.16 8.68 -11.66
C MET A 203 12.25 7.96 -12.99
N THR A 204 13.37 8.14 -13.69
CA THR A 204 13.60 7.55 -15.01
C THR A 204 14.75 6.54 -14.98
N LEU A 205 14.60 5.51 -15.80
CA LEU A 205 15.62 4.50 -16.06
C LEU A 205 16.15 4.70 -17.48
N SER A 206 17.47 4.85 -17.61
CA SER A 206 18.14 4.92 -18.90
C SER A 206 19.11 3.77 -19.11
N HIS A 207 19.20 3.28 -20.34
CA HIS A 207 20.24 2.31 -20.74
C HIS A 207 21.58 3.02 -20.96
N VAL A 208 22.64 2.51 -20.36
CA VAL A 208 24.02 3.00 -20.56
C VAL A 208 24.63 2.24 -21.74
N LYS A 209 24.48 2.80 -22.94
CA LYS A 209 25.01 2.22 -24.17
C LYS A 209 26.54 2.07 -24.09
N GLY A 210 27.04 0.87 -24.31
CA GLY A 210 28.48 0.56 -24.23
C GLY A 210 28.99 0.17 -22.85
N GLY A 211 28.11 0.08 -21.85
CA GLY A 211 28.45 -0.36 -20.49
C GLY A 211 29.04 0.75 -19.62
N LEU A 212 29.41 0.38 -18.39
CA LEU A 212 30.07 1.28 -17.45
C LEU A 212 31.56 1.43 -17.80
N LYS A 213 32.11 2.63 -17.63
CA LYS A 213 33.54 2.90 -17.81
C LYS A 213 34.23 2.91 -16.46
N HIS A 214 35.30 2.14 -16.32
CA HIS A 214 36.08 2.08 -15.08
C HIS A 214 37.42 2.83 -15.20
N PRO A 215 37.84 3.59 -14.18
CA PRO A 215 37.12 3.89 -12.94
C PRO A 215 35.89 4.78 -13.21
N MET A 216 34.78 4.49 -12.53
CA MET A 216 33.54 5.26 -12.68
C MET A 216 33.68 6.61 -12.00
N SER A 217 33.40 7.68 -12.75
CA SER A 217 33.43 9.07 -12.33
C SER A 217 32.50 9.92 -13.21
N TRP A 218 32.18 11.14 -12.77
CA TRP A 218 31.39 12.08 -13.57
C TRP A 218 32.03 12.34 -14.94
N GLU A 219 33.34 12.58 -14.97
CA GLU A 219 34.10 12.82 -16.20
C GLU A 219 34.11 11.60 -17.12
N SER A 220 34.33 10.40 -16.59
CA SER A 220 34.38 9.17 -17.41
C SER A 220 33.03 8.90 -18.11
N MET A 221 31.93 9.29 -17.46
CA MET A 221 30.56 9.06 -17.92
C MET A 221 29.90 10.30 -18.54
N GLU A 222 30.65 11.38 -18.77
CA GLU A 222 30.15 12.68 -19.26
C GLU A 222 29.24 12.54 -20.48
N HIS A 223 29.66 11.77 -21.48
CA HIS A 223 28.84 11.52 -22.67
C HIS A 223 27.46 10.95 -22.34
N HIS A 224 27.36 10.01 -21.39
CA HIS A 224 26.07 9.47 -20.96
C HIS A 224 25.28 10.50 -20.16
N VAL A 225 25.93 11.21 -19.24
CA VAL A 225 25.30 12.27 -18.41
C VAL A 225 24.68 13.38 -19.28
N GLU A 226 25.28 13.71 -20.42
CA GLU A 226 24.76 14.74 -21.33
C GLU A 226 23.66 14.22 -22.27
N SER A 227 23.63 12.91 -22.56
CA SER A 227 22.75 12.31 -23.57
C SER A 227 21.73 11.30 -23.03
N PHE A 228 21.67 11.09 -21.70
CA PHE A 228 20.83 10.05 -21.08
C PHE A 228 19.35 10.18 -21.41
N GLN A 229 18.87 11.41 -21.67
CA GLN A 229 17.47 11.66 -22.04
C GLN A 229 17.07 10.90 -23.31
N ALA A 230 18.00 10.74 -24.27
CA ALA A 230 17.77 9.99 -25.50
C ALA A 230 17.84 8.46 -25.29
N SER A 231 18.25 8.00 -24.11
CA SER A 231 18.33 6.59 -23.73
C SER A 231 17.38 6.20 -22.59
N ILE A 232 16.44 7.09 -22.23
CA ILE A 232 15.36 6.77 -21.29
C ILE A 232 14.53 5.62 -21.86
N LEU A 233 14.40 4.57 -21.06
CA LEU A 233 13.55 3.43 -21.35
C LEU A 233 12.14 3.68 -20.84
N GLN A 234 12.04 4.00 -19.54
CA GLN A 234 10.77 4.09 -18.81
C GLN A 234 10.88 5.10 -17.65
N GLY A 235 9.75 5.69 -17.30
CA GLY A 235 9.55 6.43 -16.05
C GLY A 235 8.69 5.63 -15.08
N ALA A 236 8.94 5.79 -13.78
CA ALA A 236 8.15 5.18 -12.72
C ALA A 236 8.05 6.13 -11.53
N ARG A 237 6.90 6.08 -10.85
CA ARG A 237 6.65 6.90 -9.66
C ARG A 237 7.30 6.28 -8.44
N ALA A 238 8.13 7.05 -7.75
CA ALA A 238 8.81 6.69 -6.52
C ALA A 238 8.08 7.28 -5.31
N GLU A 239 7.95 6.46 -4.27
CA GLU A 239 7.46 6.85 -2.95
C GLU A 239 8.40 6.26 -1.90
N THR A 240 8.61 6.97 -0.78
CA THR A 240 9.46 6.50 0.32
C THR A 240 8.97 5.15 0.84
N GLY A 241 9.87 4.17 0.96
CA GLY A 241 9.54 2.79 1.37
C GLY A 241 8.99 1.90 0.25
N GLY A 242 8.67 2.49 -0.91
CA GLY A 242 8.13 1.81 -2.09
C GLY A 242 9.18 1.05 -2.91
N ILE A 243 8.72 0.58 -4.07
CA ILE A 243 9.53 -0.19 -5.03
C ILE A 243 9.36 0.43 -6.40
N LEU A 244 10.47 0.79 -7.05
CA LEU A 244 10.50 1.13 -8.46
C LEU A 244 10.68 -0.15 -9.26
N SER A 245 9.84 -0.36 -10.27
CA SER A 245 9.93 -1.52 -11.16
C SER A 245 9.81 -1.09 -12.62
N PHE A 246 10.69 -1.62 -13.46
CA PHE A 246 10.79 -1.31 -14.88
C PHE A 246 10.77 -2.60 -15.69
N ASP A 247 10.00 -2.63 -16.77
CA ASP A 247 10.01 -3.77 -17.70
C ASP A 247 11.22 -3.64 -18.63
N VAL A 248 12.25 -4.47 -18.43
CA VAL A 248 13.46 -4.49 -19.25
C VAL A 248 13.50 -5.70 -20.18
N THR A 249 12.34 -6.34 -20.44
CA THR A 249 12.22 -7.57 -21.23
C THR A 249 12.89 -7.43 -22.58
N ASP A 250 12.55 -6.42 -23.36
CA ASP A 250 13.06 -6.27 -24.73
C ASP A 250 14.57 -6.07 -24.74
N LEU A 251 15.09 -5.20 -23.86
CA LEU A 251 16.51 -4.90 -23.79
C LEU A 251 17.37 -6.09 -23.34
N VAL A 252 16.91 -6.83 -22.31
CA VAL A 252 17.62 -8.03 -21.85
C VAL A 252 17.54 -9.13 -22.90
N SER A 253 16.38 -9.31 -23.54
CA SER A 253 16.18 -10.27 -24.63
C SER A 253 17.11 -10.00 -25.80
N ASP A 254 17.20 -8.75 -26.24
CA ASP A 254 18.05 -8.35 -27.36
C ASP A 254 19.53 -8.49 -27.04
N THR A 255 19.93 -8.11 -25.83
CA THR A 255 21.32 -8.31 -25.36
C THR A 255 21.69 -9.79 -25.32
N LEU A 256 20.83 -10.66 -24.80
CA LEU A 256 21.07 -12.11 -24.79
C LEU A 256 21.10 -12.69 -26.21
N ARG A 257 20.21 -12.25 -27.11
CA ARG A 257 20.20 -12.69 -28.52
C ARG A 257 21.51 -12.34 -29.21
N THR A 258 21.99 -11.11 -29.05
CA THR A 258 23.24 -10.60 -29.62
C THR A 258 24.50 -11.12 -28.93
N GLY A 259 24.36 -11.80 -27.78
CA GLY A 259 25.48 -12.40 -27.06
C GLY A 259 26.20 -11.44 -26.11
N GLY A 260 25.56 -10.33 -25.73
CA GLY A 260 26.07 -9.43 -24.70
C GLY A 260 26.14 -10.12 -23.33
N GLN A 261 27.16 -9.74 -22.55
CA GLN A 261 27.48 -10.37 -21.26
C GLN A 261 27.17 -9.49 -20.05
N SER A 262 26.90 -8.20 -20.25
CA SER A 262 26.48 -7.29 -19.19
C SER A 262 25.47 -6.26 -19.71
N LEU A 263 24.72 -5.69 -18.78
CA LEU A 263 23.80 -4.58 -19.00
C LEU A 263 24.01 -3.56 -17.90
N ALA A 264 24.09 -2.29 -18.30
CA ALA A 264 24.27 -1.18 -17.39
C ALA A 264 23.11 -0.20 -17.51
N PHE A 265 22.61 0.23 -16.36
CA PHE A 265 21.51 1.17 -16.27
C PHE A 265 21.93 2.36 -15.41
N SER A 266 21.35 3.51 -15.71
CA SER A 266 21.39 4.66 -14.84
C SER A 266 19.99 5.02 -14.39
N VAL A 267 19.85 5.45 -13.13
CA VAL A 267 18.59 5.95 -12.56
C VAL A 267 18.72 7.43 -12.21
N GLN A 268 17.72 8.24 -12.57
CA GLN A 268 17.69 9.69 -12.33
C GLN A 268 16.32 10.13 -11.81
N CYS A 269 16.28 11.31 -11.17
CA CYS A 269 15.03 12.02 -10.92
C CYS A 269 14.65 12.81 -12.18
N ASP A 270 13.39 12.72 -12.61
CA ASP A 270 12.88 13.46 -13.77
C ASP A 270 12.65 14.94 -13.45
N GLU A 271 12.37 15.23 -12.18
CA GLU A 271 12.11 16.56 -11.64
C GLU A 271 13.15 17.00 -10.61
N ASP A 272 13.10 18.26 -10.19
CA ASP A 272 13.97 18.83 -9.16
C ASP A 272 13.71 18.20 -7.78
N ALA A 273 14.40 17.10 -7.53
CA ALA A 273 14.19 16.22 -6.40
C ALA A 273 15.44 15.38 -6.11
N SER A 274 15.44 14.73 -4.95
CA SER A 274 16.43 13.74 -4.58
C SER A 274 15.77 12.46 -4.08
N ALA A 275 16.38 11.33 -4.45
CA ALA A 275 15.95 10.01 -4.03
C ALA A 275 17.16 9.15 -3.65
N ARG A 276 16.99 8.36 -2.59
CA ARG A 276 17.94 7.34 -2.17
C ARG A 276 17.32 5.96 -2.39
N LEU A 277 18.00 5.14 -3.17
CA LEU A 277 17.66 3.75 -3.43
C LEU A 277 18.60 2.85 -2.64
N SER A 278 18.09 1.69 -2.23
CA SER A 278 18.91 0.71 -1.53
C SER A 278 20.06 0.22 -2.41
N GLY A 279 21.26 0.27 -1.86
CA GLY A 279 22.44 -0.29 -2.47
C GLY A 279 22.64 -1.77 -2.11
N MET A 280 23.88 -2.24 -2.25
CA MET A 280 24.29 -3.59 -1.87
C MET A 280 24.94 -3.64 -0.48
N VAL A 281 25.38 -2.50 0.03
CA VAL A 281 26.08 -2.39 1.31
C VAL A 281 25.11 -1.92 2.38
N GLY A 282 25.02 -2.65 3.49
CA GLY A 282 24.15 -2.28 4.62
C GLY A 282 22.65 -2.51 4.40
N SER A 283 22.24 -2.99 3.23
CA SER A 283 20.87 -3.38 2.91
C SER A 283 20.72 -4.91 2.87
N PRO A 284 19.58 -5.48 3.33
CA PRO A 284 19.25 -6.88 3.10
C PRO A 284 19.21 -7.22 1.61
N VAL A 285 19.50 -8.48 1.27
CA VAL A 285 19.56 -8.95 -0.13
C VAL A 285 18.24 -8.75 -0.87
N ASP A 286 17.11 -8.84 -0.16
CA ASP A 286 15.79 -8.60 -0.74
C ASP A 286 15.59 -7.15 -1.18
N HIS A 287 16.33 -6.19 -0.61
CA HIS A 287 16.24 -4.76 -0.97
C HIS A 287 17.20 -4.33 -2.07
N TRP A 288 18.23 -5.14 -2.36
CA TRP A 288 19.20 -4.84 -3.42
C TRP A 288 18.49 -4.62 -4.75
N PRO A 289 19.04 -3.83 -5.68
CA PRO A 289 18.58 -3.84 -7.06
C PRO A 289 18.60 -5.27 -7.59
N ILE A 290 17.57 -5.71 -8.31
CA ILE A 290 17.54 -7.06 -8.90
C ILE A 290 16.84 -7.04 -10.25
N ILE A 291 17.28 -7.91 -11.14
CA ILE A 291 16.53 -8.30 -12.34
C ILE A 291 15.83 -9.63 -12.04
N THR A 292 14.53 -9.69 -12.27
CA THR A 292 13.72 -10.89 -12.04
C THR A 292 13.16 -11.39 -13.35
N TYR A 293 13.35 -12.68 -13.61
CA TYR A 293 12.81 -13.38 -14.76
C TYR A 293 11.56 -14.08 -14.30
N GLU A 294 10.43 -13.63 -14.81
CA GLU A 294 9.11 -14.03 -14.35
C GLU A 294 8.36 -14.63 -15.51
N GLU A 295 7.79 -15.80 -15.30
CA GLU A 295 6.75 -16.28 -16.18
C GLU A 295 5.46 -15.58 -15.74
N ILE A 296 4.96 -14.67 -16.57
CA ILE A 296 3.60 -14.18 -16.33
C ILE A 296 2.71 -15.41 -16.44
N GLY A 297 1.85 -15.63 -15.44
CA GLY A 297 0.76 -16.60 -15.57
C GLY A 297 -0.10 -16.33 -16.81
N LEU A 298 -1.18 -17.09 -17.02
CA LEU A 298 -2.14 -16.71 -18.08
C LEU A 298 -2.49 -15.22 -17.93
N HIS A 299 -2.58 -14.47 -19.04
CA HIS A 299 -2.98 -13.05 -19.07
C HIS A 299 -4.16 -12.74 -18.13
N VAL A 300 -5.09 -13.69 -18.07
CA VAL A 300 -6.25 -13.71 -17.18
C VAL A 300 -5.88 -13.51 -15.70
N MET A 301 -4.78 -14.07 -15.19
CA MET A 301 -4.36 -13.89 -13.79
C MET A 301 -3.93 -12.46 -13.47
N VAL A 302 -3.27 -11.77 -14.41
CA VAL A 302 -2.91 -10.35 -14.27
C VAL A 302 -4.17 -9.50 -14.24
N GLU A 303 -5.10 -9.77 -15.15
CA GLU A 303 -6.40 -9.08 -15.18
C GLU A 303 -7.23 -9.34 -13.93
N ILE A 304 -7.26 -10.59 -13.44
CA ILE A 304 -7.93 -10.96 -12.19
C ILE A 304 -7.32 -10.20 -11.01
N ALA A 305 -5.99 -10.11 -10.93
CA ALA A 305 -5.33 -9.37 -9.85
C ALA A 305 -5.64 -7.88 -9.93
N ALA A 306 -5.57 -7.27 -11.11
CA ALA A 306 -5.93 -5.87 -11.32
C ALA A 306 -7.39 -5.59 -10.97
N PHE A 307 -8.30 -6.48 -11.39
CA PHE A 307 -9.71 -6.42 -11.04
C PHE A 307 -9.91 -6.53 -9.53
N LYS A 308 -9.24 -7.47 -8.87
CA LYS A 308 -9.33 -7.69 -7.42
C LYS A 308 -8.83 -6.48 -6.63
N THR A 309 -7.73 -5.84 -7.05
CA THR A 309 -7.29 -4.56 -6.46
C THR A 309 -8.36 -3.47 -6.61
N ARG A 310 -8.95 -3.30 -7.80
CA ARG A 310 -10.02 -2.30 -8.01
C ARG A 310 -11.26 -2.57 -7.16
N VAL A 311 -11.66 -3.84 -7.04
CA VAL A 311 -12.78 -4.26 -6.17
C VAL A 311 -12.45 -3.96 -4.71
N TRP A 312 -11.22 -4.19 -4.28
CA TRP A 312 -10.76 -3.88 -2.93
C TRP A 312 -10.85 -2.38 -2.62
N ASP A 313 -10.35 -1.53 -3.51
CA ASP A 313 -10.40 -0.08 -3.37
C ASP A 313 -11.85 0.42 -3.31
N LEU A 314 -12.70 -0.09 -4.20
CA LEU A 314 -14.12 0.22 -4.22
C LEU A 314 -14.81 -0.18 -2.90
N LYS A 315 -14.46 -1.36 -2.35
CA LYS A 315 -14.96 -1.81 -1.04
C LYS A 315 -14.49 -0.89 0.09
N GLY A 316 -13.25 -0.40 0.02
CA GLY A 316 -12.69 0.57 0.96
C GLY A 316 -13.43 1.91 0.94
N GLN A 317 -13.73 2.43 -0.26
CA GLN A 317 -14.51 3.65 -0.46
C GLN A 317 -15.96 3.50 0.01
N LEU A 318 -16.61 2.39 -0.33
CA LEU A 318 -18.01 2.13 0.07
C LEU A 318 -18.18 2.04 1.59
N SER A 319 -17.26 1.37 2.30
CA SER A 319 -17.28 1.35 3.78
C SER A 319 -17.17 2.77 4.36
N SER A 320 -16.39 3.67 3.72
CA SER A 320 -16.29 5.08 4.14
C SER A 320 -17.63 5.80 4.04
N ILE A 321 -18.34 5.58 2.93
CA ILE A 321 -19.61 6.25 2.64
C ILE A 321 -20.68 5.76 3.61
N LEU A 322 -20.80 4.44 3.79
CA LEU A 322 -21.78 3.82 4.70
C LEU A 322 -21.58 4.27 6.15
N GLN A 323 -20.33 4.40 6.61
CA GLN A 323 -20.04 4.87 7.96
C GLN A 323 -20.48 6.33 8.14
N ASN A 324 -20.18 7.19 7.17
CA ASN A 324 -20.59 8.59 7.22
C ASN A 324 -22.11 8.72 7.25
N GLU A 325 -22.83 7.91 6.47
CA GLU A 325 -24.29 7.86 6.51
C GLU A 325 -24.81 7.46 7.89
N ARG A 326 -24.25 6.39 8.49
CA ARG A 326 -24.63 5.95 9.85
C ARG A 326 -24.36 7.03 10.89
N SER A 327 -23.21 7.68 10.82
CA SER A 327 -22.86 8.80 11.71
C SER A 327 -23.85 9.96 11.56
N SER A 328 -24.13 10.39 10.32
CA SER A 328 -25.12 11.43 10.04
C SER A 328 -26.51 11.06 10.54
N ARG A 329 -26.92 9.79 10.39
CA ARG A 329 -28.21 9.30 10.90
C ARG A 329 -28.26 9.34 12.42
N ASN A 330 -27.22 8.89 13.11
CA ASN A 330 -27.16 8.91 14.58
C ASN A 330 -27.15 10.36 15.12
N VAL A 331 -26.46 11.28 14.43
CA VAL A 331 -26.48 12.71 14.76
C VAL A 331 -27.90 13.29 14.56
N ALA A 332 -28.57 12.96 13.47
CA ALA A 332 -29.94 13.39 13.23
C ALA A 332 -30.93 12.83 14.27
N GLU A 333 -30.79 11.55 14.63
CA GLU A 333 -31.64 10.89 15.63
C GLU A 333 -31.44 11.48 17.04
N SER A 334 -30.19 11.73 17.44
CA SER A 334 -29.88 12.40 18.72
C SER A 334 -30.38 13.84 18.78
N ALA A 335 -30.28 14.60 17.68
CA ALA A 335 -30.88 15.93 17.57
C ALA A 335 -32.42 15.86 17.69
N ASN A 336 -33.06 14.92 17.01
CA ASN A 336 -34.52 14.75 17.11
C ASN A 336 -34.97 14.34 18.52
N SER A 337 -34.24 13.43 19.17
CA SER A 337 -34.52 12.97 20.54
C SER A 337 -34.38 14.10 21.57
N SER A 338 -33.34 14.95 21.44
CA SER A 338 -33.17 16.11 22.32
C SER A 338 -34.28 17.15 22.12
N VAL A 339 -34.70 17.42 20.88
CA VAL A 339 -35.83 18.32 20.59
C VAL A 339 -37.15 17.75 21.13
N PHE A 340 -37.39 16.45 20.97
CA PHE A 340 -38.57 15.79 21.52
C PHE A 340 -38.61 15.88 23.06
N SER A 341 -37.48 15.62 23.72
CA SER A 341 -37.35 15.73 25.18
C SER A 341 -37.60 17.16 25.67
N MET A 342 -37.08 18.16 24.96
CA MET A 342 -37.33 19.57 25.26
C MET A 342 -38.81 19.94 25.12
N ASN A 343 -39.48 19.46 24.08
CA ASN A 343 -40.92 19.69 23.87
C ASN A 343 -41.79 19.06 24.97
N ILE A 344 -41.43 17.87 25.48
CA ILE A 344 -42.12 17.27 26.62
C ILE A 344 -42.01 18.18 27.85
N ILE A 345 -40.81 18.67 28.16
CA ILE A 345 -40.59 19.54 29.32
C ILE A 345 -41.42 20.82 29.22
N VAL A 346 -41.41 21.48 28.06
CA VAL A 346 -42.18 22.70 27.83
C VAL A 346 -43.69 22.45 28.01
N ASN A 347 -44.22 21.36 27.46
CA ASN A 347 -45.63 21.02 27.63
C ASN A 347 -46.01 20.74 29.09
N VAL A 348 -45.14 20.07 29.86
CA VAL A 348 -45.36 19.84 31.30
C VAL A 348 -45.42 21.17 32.05
N VAL A 349 -44.54 22.13 31.73
CA VAL A 349 -44.55 23.46 32.35
C VAL A 349 -45.84 24.23 32.02
N LEU A 350 -46.29 24.20 30.77
CA LEU A 350 -47.53 24.86 30.35
C LEU A 350 -48.77 24.28 31.06
N VAL A 351 -48.84 22.94 31.19
CA VAL A 351 -49.91 22.28 31.93
C VAL A 351 -49.86 22.66 33.42
N ALA A 352 -48.66 22.68 34.03
CA ALA A 352 -48.49 23.09 35.42
C ALA A 352 -48.93 24.54 35.66
N MET A 353 -48.61 25.46 34.75
CA MET A 353 -49.10 26.84 34.79
C MET A 353 -50.63 26.91 34.71
N GLY A 354 -51.25 26.16 33.79
CA GLY A 354 -52.71 26.10 33.67
C GLY A 354 -53.38 25.57 34.94
N VAL A 355 -52.85 24.50 35.54
CA VAL A 355 -53.35 23.96 36.81
C VAL A 355 -53.19 24.96 37.95
N ALA A 356 -52.05 25.65 38.03
CA ALA A 356 -51.82 26.69 39.03
C ALA A 356 -52.81 27.84 38.90
N GLN A 357 -53.12 28.27 37.67
CA GLN A 357 -54.13 29.30 37.39
C GLN A 357 -55.52 28.87 37.87
N VAL A 358 -55.95 27.64 37.55
CA VAL A 358 -57.25 27.10 38.01
C VAL A 358 -57.30 27.03 39.53
N PHE A 359 -56.23 26.57 40.18
CA PHE A 359 -56.18 26.48 41.63
C PHE A 359 -56.19 27.86 42.31
N TYR A 360 -55.48 28.84 41.73
CA TYR A 360 -55.46 30.22 42.19
C TYR A 360 -56.84 30.88 42.11
N VAL A 361 -57.52 30.77 40.96
CA VAL A 361 -58.88 31.30 40.76
C VAL A 361 -59.87 30.63 41.72
N ARG A 362 -59.78 29.30 41.89
CA ARG A 362 -60.65 28.56 42.82
C ARG A 362 -60.43 28.97 44.27
N LYS A 363 -59.18 29.23 44.67
CA LYS A 363 -58.84 29.74 46.01
C LYS A 363 -59.35 31.17 46.23
N LEU A 364 -59.26 32.03 45.20
CA LEU A 364 -59.75 33.41 45.27
C LEU A 364 -61.28 33.47 45.40
N LEU A 365 -62.00 32.67 44.60
CA LEU A 365 -63.47 32.61 44.63
C LEU A 365 -63.99 31.85 45.86
N GLY A 366 -63.25 30.86 46.38
CA GLY A 366 -63.58 30.13 47.61
C GLY A 366 -63.28 30.90 48.91
N SER A 367 -62.53 31.99 48.84
CA SER A 367 -62.25 32.88 49.98
C SER A 367 -63.25 34.05 50.08
N GLY A 368 -64.26 34.09 49.21
CA GLY A 368 -65.29 35.12 49.14
C GLY A 368 -66.63 34.73 49.77
N TYR A 369 -66.64 33.81 50.73
CA TYR A 369 -67.78 33.53 51.62
C TYR A 369 -67.32 33.40 53.07
#